data_AF-A0A921K7U4-F1
#
_entry.id   AF-A0A921K7U4-F1
#
_cell.length_a   1.000
_cell.length_b   1.000
_cell.length_c   1.000
_cell.angle_alpha   90.00
_cell.angle_beta   90.00
_cell.angle_gamma   90.00
#
_symmetry.space_group_name_H-M   'P 1'
#
loop_
_entity.id
_entity.type
_entity.pdbx_description
1 polymer ?
#
loop_
_entity_poly.entity_id
_entity_poly.type
_entity_poly.pdbx_seq_one_letter_code
_entity_poly.pdbx_strand_id
1 'polypeptide(L)'
;MAAEIGNELETALQEFSEVLAEVGEPGFASAMSRLRSALQAAETPEERRPILSQGLAFFGGMNSLNDVVVMQGSKPDIEANRRVDRLRTRVYDLLVEQL
;
A
#
# COMPACT_ATOMS: atom_id res chain seq x y z
N MET A 1 -6.43 -0.79 -20.46
CA MET A 1 -5.24 -0.18 -19.85
C MET A 1 -5.56 0.56 -18.54
N ALA A 2 -6.18 1.75 -18.51
CA ALA A 2 -6.44 2.46 -17.25
C ALA A 2 -7.34 1.70 -16.24
N ALA A 3 -8.39 1.02 -16.72
CA ALA A 3 -9.25 0.18 -15.88
C ALA A 3 -8.57 -1.12 -15.39
N GLU A 4 -7.61 -1.64 -16.15
CA GLU A 4 -6.83 -2.83 -15.76
C GLU A 4 -5.84 -2.49 -14.65
N ILE A 5 -5.11 -1.37 -14.80
CA ILE A 5 -4.20 -0.84 -13.76
C ILE A 5 -4.97 -0.46 -12.49
N GLY A 6 -6.20 0.07 -12.63
CA GLY A 6 -7.12 0.33 -11.51
C GLY A 6 -7.40 -0.92 -10.68
N ASN A 7 -7.78 -2.01 -11.34
CA ASN A 7 -8.02 -3.30 -10.67
C ASN A 7 -6.74 -3.88 -10.06
N GLU A 8 -5.59 -3.75 -10.73
CA GLU A 8 -4.31 -4.22 -10.22
C GLU A 8 -3.87 -3.50 -8.94
N LEU A 9 -4.06 -2.18 -8.86
CA LEU A 9 -3.80 -1.40 -7.65
C LEU A 9 -4.70 -1.83 -6.50
N GLU A 10 -5.99 -2.03 -6.75
CA GLU A 10 -6.92 -2.48 -5.71
C GLU A 10 -6.54 -3.86 -5.16
N THR A 11 -6.15 -4.79 -6.03
CA THR A 11 -5.63 -6.11 -5.61
C THR A 11 -4.34 -5.96 -4.80
N ALA A 12 -3.38 -5.16 -5.26
CA ALA A 12 -2.13 -4.94 -4.55
C ALA A 12 -2.34 -4.30 -3.17
N LEU A 13 -3.27 -3.36 -3.04
CA LEU A 13 -3.63 -2.74 -1.76
C LEU A 13 -4.29 -3.74 -0.80
N GLN A 14 -5.14 -4.64 -1.31
CA GLN A 14 -5.75 -5.69 -0.52
C GLN A 14 -4.69 -6.67 0.00
N GLU A 15 -3.85 -7.21 -0.89
CA GLU A 15 -2.75 -8.11 -0.52
C GLU A 15 -1.80 -7.46 0.49
N PHE A 16 -1.45 -6.18 0.28
CA PHE A 16 -0.52 -5.49 1.17
C PHE A 16 -1.14 -5.24 2.55
N SER A 17 -2.43 -4.88 2.61
CA SER A 17 -3.17 -4.77 3.87
C SER A 17 -3.13 -6.07 4.67
N GLU A 18 -3.35 -7.21 4.02
CA GLU A 18 -3.33 -8.52 4.67
C GLU A 18 -1.94 -8.86 5.22
N VAL A 19 -0.89 -8.65 4.41
CA VAL A 19 0.49 -8.88 4.85
C VAL A 19 0.87 -7.98 6.02
N LEU A 20 0.51 -6.70 5.97
CA LEU A 20 0.78 -5.76 7.06
C LEU A 20 0.09 -6.20 8.36
N ALA A 21 -1.15 -6.69 8.29
CA ALA A 21 -1.84 -7.23 9.46
C ALA A 21 -1.15 -8.49 10.01
N GLU A 22 -0.71 -9.41 9.14
CA GLU A 22 0.01 -10.63 9.52
C GLU A 22 1.34 -10.33 10.22
N VAL A 23 2.08 -9.32 9.77
CA VAL A 23 3.40 -8.97 10.33
C VAL A 23 3.33 -8.03 11.54
N GLY A 24 2.13 -7.73 12.04
CA GLY A 24 1.94 -6.93 13.25
C GLY A 24 1.86 -5.41 13.02
N GLU A 25 1.53 -4.97 11.81
CA GLU A 25 1.35 -3.56 11.42
C GLU A 25 -0.13 -3.20 11.13
N PRO A 26 -1.05 -3.35 12.11
CA PRO A 26 -2.49 -3.18 11.88
C PRO A 26 -2.90 -1.74 11.52
N GLY A 27 -2.09 -0.75 11.93
CA GLY A 27 -2.31 0.65 11.58
C GLY A 27 -2.14 0.90 10.09
N PHE A 28 -1.03 0.42 9.51
CA PHE A 28 -0.78 0.51 8.08
C PHE A 28 -1.72 -0.39 7.28
N ALA A 29 -2.04 -1.59 7.78
CA ALA A 29 -3.04 -2.45 7.16
C ALA A 29 -4.38 -1.73 7.01
N SER A 30 -4.88 -1.11 8.09
CA SER A 30 -6.11 -0.33 8.07
C SER A 30 -6.04 0.86 7.11
N ALA A 31 -4.87 1.51 6.99
CA ALA A 31 -4.68 2.61 6.05
C ALA A 31 -4.78 2.14 4.58
N MET A 32 -4.14 1.03 4.22
CA MET A 32 -4.20 0.46 2.86
C MET A 32 -5.63 0.00 2.50
N SER A 33 -6.33 -0.63 3.45
CA SER A 33 -7.73 -1.03 3.25
C SER A 33 -8.64 0.20 3.02
N ARG A 34 -8.48 1.28 3.80
CA ARG A 34 -9.24 2.52 3.61
C ARG A 34 -8.94 3.19 2.27
N LEU A 35 -7.66 3.21 1.87
CA LEU A 35 -7.25 3.77 0.58
C LEU A 35 -7.92 3.02 -0.58
N ARG A 36 -7.92 1.68 -0.53
CA ARG A 36 -8.62 0.84 -1.50
C ARG A 36 -10.12 1.15 -1.55
N SER A 37 -10.80 1.20 -0.41
CA SER A 37 -12.24 1.53 -0.37
C SER A 37 -12.54 2.93 -0.92
N ALA A 38 -11.68 3.91 -0.66
CA ALA A 38 -11.83 5.25 -1.22
C ALA A 38 -11.69 5.25 -2.76
N LEU A 39 -10.71 4.51 -3.30
CA LEU A 39 -10.53 4.36 -4.75
C LEU A 39 -11.72 3.66 -5.42
N GLN A 40 -12.33 2.69 -4.76
CA GLN A 40 -13.52 1.98 -5.25
C GLN A 40 -14.76 2.87 -5.26
N ALA A 41 -14.87 3.81 -4.31
CA ALA A 41 -15.98 4.74 -4.22
C ALA A 41 -15.84 5.95 -5.16
N ALA A 42 -14.64 6.20 -5.70
CA ALA A 42 -14.39 7.31 -6.61
C ALA A 42 -14.76 6.92 -8.05
N GLU A 43 -15.75 7.62 -8.62
CA GLU A 43 -16.30 7.33 -9.95
C GLU A 43 -15.61 8.13 -11.05
N THR A 44 -14.96 9.23 -10.69
CA THR A 44 -14.30 10.15 -11.63
C THR A 44 -12.78 10.24 -11.41
N PRO A 45 -11.99 10.53 -12.46
CA PRO A 45 -10.55 10.79 -12.31
C PRO A 45 -10.23 11.92 -11.34
N GLU A 46 -11.06 12.97 -11.30
CA GLU A 46 -10.90 14.13 -10.42
C GLU A 46 -11.03 13.75 -8.93
N GLU A 47 -11.93 12.81 -8.60
CA GLU A 47 -12.07 12.26 -7.24
C GLU A 47 -10.91 11.31 -6.88
N ARG A 48 -10.41 10.54 -7.85
CA ARG A 48 -9.31 9.59 -7.63
C ARG A 48 -7.98 10.28 -7.36
N ARG A 49 -7.68 11.37 -8.06
CA ARG A 49 -6.38 12.08 -7.96
C ARG A 49 -5.95 12.47 -6.54
N PRO A 50 -6.80 13.10 -5.69
CA PRO A 50 -6.41 13.40 -4.31
C PRO A 50 -6.23 12.14 -3.46
N ILE A 51 -7.00 11.09 -3.71
CA ILE A 51 -6.90 9.80 -3.00
C ILE A 51 -5.56 9.13 -3.33
N LEU A 52 -5.17 9.08 -4.61
CA LEU A 52 -3.88 8.55 -5.04
C LEU A 52 -2.70 9.36 -4.46
N SER A 53 -2.82 10.70 -4.43
CA SER A 53 -1.82 11.57 -3.81
C SER A 53 -1.68 11.32 -2.31
N GLN A 54 -2.79 11.09 -1.60
CA GLN A 54 -2.79 10.67 -0.20
C GLN A 54 -2.14 9.29 -0.04
N GLY A 55 -2.38 8.36 -0.98
CA GLY A 55 -1.72 7.06 -1.02
C GLY A 55 -0.20 7.19 -1.07
N LEU A 56 0.33 8.02 -1.97
CA LEU A 56 1.78 8.28 -2.08
C LEU A 56 2.37 8.90 -0.81
N ALA A 57 1.59 9.69 -0.06
CA ALA A 57 2.07 10.29 1.18
C ALA A 57 2.44 9.26 2.26
N PHE A 58 1.88 8.05 2.23
CA PHE A 58 2.28 6.96 3.14
C PHE A 58 3.70 6.43 2.90
N PHE A 59 4.30 6.74 1.74
CA PHE A 59 5.66 6.35 1.39
C PHE A 59 6.68 7.46 1.64
N GLY A 60 6.24 8.66 2.05
CA GLY A 60 7.11 9.81 2.31
C GLY A 60 7.16 10.18 3.79
N GLY A 61 8.29 10.73 4.23
CA GLY A 61 8.46 11.32 5.56
C GLY A 61 8.85 10.33 6.67
N MET A 62 8.82 10.81 7.92
CA MET A 62 9.13 10.02 9.12
C MET A 62 7.92 9.18 9.54
N ASN A 63 8.16 7.93 9.95
CA ASN A 63 7.13 6.94 10.27
C ASN A 63 6.27 6.57 9.04
N SER A 64 6.95 6.39 7.91
CA SER A 64 6.32 5.97 6.65
C SER A 64 6.33 4.45 6.51
N LEU A 65 5.65 3.94 5.47
CA LEU A 65 5.70 2.53 5.10
C LEU A 65 7.14 2.05 4.85
N ASN A 66 8.05 2.93 4.44
CA ASN A 66 9.46 2.60 4.20
C ASN A 66 10.23 2.29 5.50
N ASP A 67 9.72 2.73 6.64
CA ASP A 67 10.35 2.50 7.95
C ASP A 67 9.93 1.15 8.56
N VAL A 68 8.94 0.47 7.98
CA VAL A 68 8.46 -0.83 8.45
C VAL A 68 9.53 -1.90 8.21
N VAL A 69 10.01 -2.48 9.31
CA VAL A 69 10.94 -3.61 9.33
C VAL A 69 10.39 -4.69 10.24
N VAL A 70 10.15 -5.88 9.69
CA VAL A 70 9.62 -7.03 10.43
C VAL A 70 10.74 -7.71 11.21
N MET A 71 10.53 -7.90 12.51
CA MET A 71 11.51 -8.47 13.42
C MET A 71 11.03 -9.82 13.95
N GLN A 72 11.91 -10.83 13.98
CA GLN A 72 11.72 -12.09 14.68
C GLN A 72 12.68 -12.13 15.87
N GLY A 73 12.17 -11.75 17.06
CA GLY A 73 13.01 -11.51 18.23
C GLY A 73 13.96 -10.33 17.99
N SER A 74 15.28 -10.56 18.13
CA SER A 74 16.30 -9.51 17.95
C SER A 74 16.88 -9.43 16.53
N LYS A 75 16.33 -10.18 15.56
CA LYS A 75 16.84 -10.22 14.18
C LYS A 75 15.74 -9.86 13.19
N PRO A 76 16.07 -9.24 12.05
CA PRO A 76 15.12 -9.05 10.96
C PRO A 76 14.63 -10.39 10.41
N ASP A 77 13.32 -10.51 10.22
CA ASP A 77 12.72 -11.64 9.49
C ASP A 77 12.89 -11.40 7.99
N ILE A 78 13.89 -12.05 7.39
CA ILE A 78 14.26 -11.80 5.98
C ILE A 78 13.14 -12.16 5.01
N GLU A 79 12.37 -13.21 5.27
CA GLU A 79 11.31 -13.64 4.37
C GLU A 79 10.11 -12.68 4.45
N ALA A 80 9.70 -12.32 5.65
CA ALA A 80 8.63 -11.37 5.86
C ALA A 80 8.97 -9.98 5.28
N ASN A 81 10.18 -9.47 5.53
CA ASN A 81 10.63 -8.19 4.96
C ASN A 81 10.65 -8.22 3.43
N ARG A 82 11.13 -9.30 2.81
CA ARG A 82 11.06 -9.44 1.34
C ARG A 82 9.62 -9.42 0.82
N ARG A 83 8.68 -10.05 1.53
CA ARG A 83 7.26 -10.04 1.15
C ARG A 83 6.68 -8.62 1.25
N VAL A 84 6.96 -7.92 2.34
CA VAL A 84 6.57 -6.51 2.56
C VAL A 84 7.16 -5.62 1.48
N ASP A 85 8.47 -5.70 1.21
CA ASP A 85 9.17 -4.86 0.24
C ASP A 85 8.64 -5.03 -1.19
N ARG A 86 8.34 -6.27 -1.60
CA ARG A 86 7.74 -6.54 -2.92
C ARG A 86 6.39 -5.84 -3.08
N LEU A 87 5.51 -5.97 -2.08
CA LEU A 87 4.18 -5.36 -2.13
C LEU A 87 4.27 -3.84 -2.00
N ARG A 88 5.15 -3.33 -1.13
CA ARG A 88 5.44 -1.91 -0.97
C ARG A 88 5.85 -1.28 -2.31
N THR A 89 6.81 -1.89 -3.00
CA THR A 89 7.29 -1.42 -4.31
C THR A 89 6.15 -1.46 -5.34
N ARG A 90 5.43 -2.60 -5.42
CA ARG A 90 4.32 -2.76 -6.36
C ARG A 90 3.21 -1.72 -6.16
N VAL A 91 2.81 -1.48 -4.92
CA VAL A 91 1.78 -0.48 -4.60
C VAL A 91 2.26 0.92 -4.96
N TYR A 92 3.50 1.27 -4.65
CA TYR A 92 4.07 2.57 -5.00
C TYR A 92 4.08 2.79 -6.51
N ASP A 93 4.58 1.83 -7.28
CA ASP A 93 4.66 1.94 -8.75
C ASP A 93 3.26 2.11 -9.37
N LEU A 94 2.29 1.30 -8.93
CA LEU A 94 0.90 1.41 -9.41
C LEU A 94 0.22 2.72 -9.01
N LEU A 95 0.56 3.30 -7.85
CA LEU A 95 0.07 4.62 -7.46
C LEU A 95 0.64 5.73 -8.35
N VAL A 96 1.93 5.65 -8.68
CA VAL A 96 2.60 6.61 -9.58
C VAL A 96 2.05 6.52 -11.00
N GLU A 97 1.81 5.31 -11.50
CA GLU A 97 1.27 5.09 -12.85
C GLU A 97 -0.17 5.60 -13.04
N GLN A 98 -0.94 5.76 -11.95
CA GLN A 98 -2.32 6.26 -12.00
C GLN A 98 -2.46 7.76 -11.73
N LEU A 99 -1.38 8.48 -11.41
CA LEU A 99 -1.40 9.91 -11.07
C LEU A 99 -1.30 10.83 -12.30
#